data_AF-A0A0C9SLQ7-F1
#
_entry.id   AF-A0A0C9SLQ7-F1
#
_cell.length_a   1.000
_cell.length_b   1.000
_cell.length_c   1.000
_cell.angle_alpha   90.00
_cell.angle_beta   90.00
_cell.angle_gamma   90.00
#
_symmetry.space_group_name_H-M   'P 1'
#
loop_
_entity.id
_entity.type
_entity.pdbx_description
1 polymer ?
#
loop_
_entity_poly.entity_id
_entity_poly.type
_entity_poly.pdbx_seq_one_letter_code
_entity_poly.pdbx_strand_id
1 'polypeptide(L)'
;DIINTPAWRELALSLVFSPDITSSLGPSSNFRGTNYPDSGRVPPLTLLCIRIILAASSGPDLIEITPYIPPHLRHALLRYTAVHAPLSQAMLDALCDGTGHVNGELIVVGPRTSLHRNAFRKSQGGINNALEGSDDSEAWDDVSTSWDSAQDIDPPPLFSLTILSGLLSIPTFLTLPPTITHLALLNIPYPVPLQRLPTICPLLVLLDLSYNIWLSPSASPNKGGRILLEEVEWRKLRKLEMFGVRGCLVTTKVLVEVNRARWKDVKVIL
;
A
#
# COMPACT_ATOMS: atom_id res chain seq x y z
N ASP A 1 -14.56 -7.54 19.71
CA ASP A 1 -14.20 -7.78 18.30
C ASP A 1 -12.69 -7.59 18.16
N ILE A 2 -11.94 -8.63 17.76
CA ILE A 2 -10.45 -8.60 17.75
C ILE A 2 -9.93 -7.91 16.47
N ILE A 3 -10.75 -7.89 15.43
CA ILE A 3 -10.47 -7.30 14.13
C ILE A 3 -10.33 -5.77 14.27
N ASN A 4 -9.39 -5.18 13.53
CA ASN A 4 -9.07 -3.75 13.54
C ASN A 4 -8.45 -3.18 14.83
N THR A 5 -8.11 -4.02 15.82
CA THR A 5 -7.22 -3.59 16.91
C THR A 5 -5.80 -3.30 16.39
N PRO A 6 -5.00 -2.44 17.05
CA PRO A 6 -3.62 -2.18 16.61
C PRO A 6 -2.78 -3.45 16.46
N ALA A 7 -2.86 -4.37 17.43
CA ALA A 7 -2.16 -5.65 17.37
C ALA A 7 -2.58 -6.51 16.17
N TRP A 8 -3.88 -6.52 15.84
CA TRP A 8 -4.37 -7.21 14.65
C TRP A 8 -3.88 -6.54 13.36
N ARG A 9 -3.91 -5.21 13.28
CA ARG A 9 -3.45 -4.47 12.08
C ARG A 9 -1.97 -4.66 11.84
N GLU A 10 -1.17 -4.63 12.89
CA GLU A 10 0.25 -4.93 12.82
C GLU A 10 0.51 -6.34 12.27
N LEU A 11 -0.19 -7.33 12.82
CA LEU A 11 -0.10 -8.70 12.35
C LEU A 11 -0.54 -8.79 10.88
N ALA A 12 -1.64 -8.15 10.51
CA ALA A 12 -2.14 -8.12 9.14
C ALA A 12 -1.17 -7.45 8.15
N LEU A 13 -0.49 -6.37 8.56
CA LEU A 13 0.43 -5.61 7.70
C LEU A 13 1.87 -6.15 7.69
N SER A 14 2.20 -7.11 8.55
CA SER A 14 3.57 -7.62 8.73
C SER A 14 4.24 -8.09 7.43
N LEU A 15 3.51 -8.73 6.52
CA LEU A 15 4.05 -9.20 5.24
C LEU A 15 4.44 -8.04 4.31
N VAL A 16 3.68 -6.94 4.31
CA VAL A 16 3.95 -5.74 3.50
C VAL A 16 5.10 -4.94 4.08
N PHE A 17 5.17 -4.83 5.41
CA PHE A 17 6.19 -4.01 6.07
C PHE A 17 7.56 -4.68 6.17
N SER A 18 7.61 -6.00 6.05
CA SER A 18 8.85 -6.76 6.17
C SER A 18 8.79 -8.03 5.31
N PRO A 19 8.91 -7.89 3.98
CA PRO A 19 8.90 -9.02 3.04
C PRO A 19 10.01 -10.06 3.31
N ASP A 20 11.11 -9.64 3.94
CA ASP A 20 12.29 -10.48 4.21
C ASP A 20 12.20 -11.37 5.48
N ILE A 21 11.10 -11.32 6.25
CA ILE A 21 10.98 -11.97 7.59
C ILE A 21 11.22 -13.49 7.60
N THR A 22 11.30 -14.16 6.46
CA THR A 22 11.40 -15.63 6.44
C THR A 22 12.77 -16.21 6.17
N SER A 23 13.77 -15.37 5.93
CA SER A 23 15.17 -15.81 5.97
C SER A 23 15.78 -15.69 7.38
N SER A 24 15.10 -15.05 8.35
CA SER A 24 15.53 -15.06 9.74
C SER A 24 14.36 -15.22 10.72
N LEU A 25 14.24 -16.40 11.33
CA LEU A 25 13.67 -16.57 12.67
C LEU A 25 14.58 -15.94 13.76
N GLY A 26 15.19 -14.79 13.44
CA GLY A 26 16.09 -14.00 14.29
C GLY A 26 15.62 -12.54 14.34
N PRO A 27 15.78 -11.84 15.47
CA PRO A 27 15.22 -10.51 15.69
C PRO A 27 16.12 -9.44 15.05
N SER A 28 15.98 -9.24 13.75
CA SER A 28 16.69 -8.16 13.06
C SER A 28 15.91 -7.66 11.85
N SER A 29 14.86 -6.87 12.13
CA SER A 29 14.43 -5.79 11.22
C SER A 29 14.28 -4.52 12.03
N ASN A 30 14.89 -3.43 11.55
CA ASN A 30 14.94 -2.13 12.22
C ASN A 30 13.61 -1.36 12.16
N PHE A 31 12.50 -2.07 11.94
CA PHE A 31 11.14 -1.57 11.91
C PHE A 31 10.20 -2.56 12.63
N ARG A 32 10.58 -3.04 13.82
CA ARG A 32 9.58 -3.49 14.81
C ARG A 32 8.81 -2.27 15.31
N GLY A 33 7.82 -1.85 14.52
CA GLY A 33 6.62 -1.29 15.08
C GLY A 33 6.03 -2.37 15.98
N THR A 34 6.00 -2.08 17.27
CA THR A 34 5.58 -2.92 18.40
C THR A 34 6.57 -4.00 18.87
N ASN A 35 7.09 -3.75 20.06
CA ASN A 35 6.92 -4.68 21.16
C ASN A 35 6.32 -3.84 22.31
N TYR A 36 5.36 -4.41 23.03
CA TYR A 36 5.15 -4.10 24.45
C TYR A 36 6.48 -4.21 25.21
N PRO A 37 6.62 -3.62 26.42
CA PRO A 37 7.91 -3.32 27.00
C PRO A 37 8.63 -4.62 27.38
N ASP A 38 9.52 -5.09 26.52
CA ASP A 38 10.59 -5.95 26.99
C ASP A 38 11.87 -5.78 26.17
N SER A 39 12.96 -5.61 26.93
CA SER A 39 14.38 -5.50 26.56
C SER A 39 14.92 -4.17 26.03
N GLY A 40 14.92 -3.12 26.87
CA GLY A 40 16.02 -2.14 27.00
C GLY A 40 16.53 -1.36 25.77
N ARG A 41 15.88 -1.45 24.60
CA ARG A 41 16.32 -0.79 23.38
C ARG A 41 15.60 0.54 23.23
N VAL A 42 16.39 1.60 23.08
CA VAL A 42 15.88 2.94 22.80
C VAL A 42 15.20 2.91 21.41
N PRO A 43 13.96 3.41 21.29
CA PRO A 43 13.28 3.54 20.00
C PRO A 43 14.14 4.32 18.99
N PRO A 44 14.07 4.01 17.69
CA PRO A 44 14.75 4.81 16.68
C PRO A 44 14.21 6.24 16.70
N LEU A 45 15.08 7.22 16.39
CA LEU A 45 14.72 8.64 16.40
C LEU A 45 13.46 8.93 15.58
N THR A 46 13.31 8.32 14.40
CA THR A 46 12.12 8.43 13.56
C THR A 46 10.83 8.11 14.31
N LEU A 47 10.82 7.07 15.14
CA LEU A 47 9.65 6.68 15.91
C LEU A 47 9.35 7.67 17.04
N LEU A 48 10.39 8.22 17.69
CA LEU A 48 10.23 9.27 18.68
C LEU A 48 9.65 10.54 18.03
N CYS A 49 10.18 10.96 16.88
CA CYS A 49 9.67 12.10 16.12
C CYS A 49 8.20 11.91 15.72
N ILE A 50 7.83 10.74 15.20
CA ILE A 50 6.43 10.42 14.86
C ILE A 50 5.51 10.53 16.08
N ARG A 51 5.95 9.98 17.22
CA ARG A 51 5.17 10.04 18.46
C ARG A 51 4.99 11.47 18.95
N ILE A 52 6.03 12.30 18.86
CA ILE A 52 5.96 13.71 19.23
C ILE A 52 5.00 14.46 18.30
N ILE A 53 5.12 14.27 16.99
CA ILE A 53 4.22 14.87 16.00
C ILE A 53 2.77 14.51 16.34
N LEU A 54 2.46 13.22 16.45
CA LEU A 54 1.09 12.75 16.70
C LEU A 54 0.55 13.15 18.09
N ALA A 55 1.43 13.35 19.08
CA ALA A 55 1.04 13.82 20.41
C ALA A 55 0.80 15.34 20.44
N ALA A 56 1.52 16.09 19.60
CA ALA A 56 1.44 17.56 19.54
C ALA A 56 0.41 18.07 18.52
N SER A 57 0.02 17.26 17.53
CA SER A 57 -0.92 17.64 16.48
C SER A 57 -2.28 16.96 16.66
N SER A 58 -3.36 17.75 16.64
CA SER A 58 -4.70 17.24 16.36
C SER A 58 -4.88 16.92 14.86
N GLY A 59 -6.04 16.38 14.46
CA GLY A 59 -6.31 16.04 13.06
C GLY A 59 -6.11 17.21 12.07
N PRO A 60 -6.72 18.38 12.32
CA PRO A 60 -6.49 19.60 11.54
C PRO A 60 -5.04 20.08 11.58
N ASP A 61 -4.39 20.08 12.75
CA ASP A 61 -3.00 20.52 12.88
C ASP A 61 -2.06 19.64 12.06
N LEU A 62 -2.32 18.32 12.01
CA LEU A 62 -1.52 17.40 11.20
C LEU A 62 -1.58 17.78 9.72
N ILE A 63 -2.75 18.15 9.21
CA ILE A 63 -2.93 18.59 7.81
C ILE A 63 -2.09 19.85 7.55
N GLU A 64 -2.12 20.81 8.47
CA GLU A 64 -1.38 22.08 8.36
C GLU A 64 0.14 21.88 8.40
N ILE A 65 0.64 20.98 9.25
CA ILE A 65 2.09 20.75 9.36
C ILE A 65 2.64 19.80 8.28
N THR A 66 1.79 19.03 7.61
CA THR A 66 2.20 17.99 6.66
C THR A 66 3.16 18.47 5.55
N PRO A 67 2.99 19.67 4.94
CA PRO A 67 3.93 20.19 3.96
C PRO A 67 5.36 20.36 4.49
N TYR A 68 5.52 20.54 5.80
CA TYR A 68 6.81 20.71 6.46
C TYR A 68 7.42 19.38 6.94
N ILE A 69 6.69 18.26 6.80
CA ILE A 69 7.18 16.92 7.17
C ILE A 69 8.00 16.35 6.00
N PRO A 70 9.29 16.01 6.20
CA PRO A 70 10.11 15.41 5.15
C PRO A 70 9.48 14.13 4.57
N PRO A 71 9.63 13.84 3.25
CA PRO A 71 8.99 12.69 2.60
C PRO A 71 9.23 11.34 3.29
N HIS A 72 10.45 11.08 3.75
CA HIS A 72 10.79 9.85 4.47
C HIS A 72 10.05 9.72 5.81
N LEU A 73 9.79 10.84 6.48
CA LEU A 73 9.06 10.87 7.75
C LEU A 73 7.55 10.75 7.51
N ARG A 74 7.02 11.34 6.43
CA ARG A 74 5.63 11.11 5.98
C ARG A 74 5.39 9.63 5.70
N HIS A 75 6.35 8.97 5.04
CA HIS A 75 6.28 7.54 4.74
C HIS A 75 6.23 6.68 6.02
N ALA A 76 7.09 6.98 6.98
CA ALA A 76 7.09 6.30 8.27
C ALA A 76 5.81 6.61 9.09
N LEU A 77 5.28 7.83 9.01
CA LEU A 77 4.01 8.24 9.62
C LEU A 77 2.84 7.45 9.02
N LEU A 78 2.80 7.27 7.69
CA LEU A 78 1.77 6.48 7.00
C LEU A 78 1.71 5.04 7.54
N ARG A 79 2.87 4.38 7.64
CA ARG A 79 2.96 3.01 8.17
C ARG A 79 2.60 2.91 9.65
N TYR A 80 3.09 3.86 10.47
CA TYR A 80 2.79 3.90 11.91
C TYR A 80 1.30 4.11 12.18
N THR A 81 0.69 5.08 11.50
CA THR A 81 -0.74 5.42 11.67
C THR A 81 -1.64 4.31 11.16
N ALA A 82 -1.28 3.63 10.06
CA ALA A 82 -2.00 2.44 9.59
C ALA A 82 -2.17 1.35 10.68
N VAL A 83 -1.16 1.18 11.55
CA VAL A 83 -1.21 0.23 12.66
C VAL A 83 -1.89 0.82 13.89
N HIS A 84 -1.47 2.00 14.33
CA HIS A 84 -1.83 2.50 15.67
C HIS A 84 -3.08 3.37 15.66
N ALA A 85 -3.25 4.24 14.66
CA ALA A 85 -4.33 5.22 14.58
C ALA A 85 -4.59 5.59 13.11
N PRO A 86 -5.40 4.80 12.37
CA PRO A 86 -5.68 5.03 10.96
C PRO A 86 -6.12 6.45 10.67
N LEU A 87 -5.57 7.00 9.60
CA LEU A 87 -5.87 8.34 9.14
C LEU A 87 -7.30 8.43 8.61
N SER A 88 -7.93 9.57 8.86
CA SER A 88 -9.12 9.98 8.11
C SER A 88 -8.76 10.24 6.64
N GLN A 89 -9.75 10.28 5.76
CA GLN A 89 -9.52 10.57 4.34
C GLN A 89 -8.78 11.90 4.14
N ALA A 90 -9.20 12.96 4.83
CA ALA A 90 -8.57 14.28 4.73
C ALA A 90 -7.09 14.28 5.17
N MET A 91 -6.77 13.54 6.25
CA MET A 91 -5.38 13.42 6.73
C MET A 91 -4.53 12.57 5.79
N LEU A 92 -5.10 11.51 5.20
CA LEU A 92 -4.42 10.68 4.21
C LEU A 92 -4.13 11.47 2.93
N ASP A 93 -5.10 12.24 2.44
CA ASP A 93 -4.96 13.09 1.25
C ASP A 93 -3.91 14.17 1.47
N ALA A 94 -3.89 14.79 2.65
CA ALA A 94 -2.85 15.75 3.04
C ALA A 94 -1.46 15.09 3.02
N LEU A 95 -1.32 13.91 3.65
CA LEU A 95 -0.04 13.18 3.70
C LEU A 95 0.49 12.81 2.31
N CYS A 96 -0.42 12.52 1.37
CA CYS A 96 -0.11 12.20 -0.02
C CYS A 96 0.19 13.43 -0.89
N ASP A 97 -0.05 14.65 -0.40
CA ASP A 97 0.40 15.90 -1.01
C ASP A 97 -0.01 16.05 -2.49
N GLY A 98 -1.26 15.69 -2.78
CA GLY A 98 -1.82 15.73 -4.14
C GLY A 98 -1.32 14.65 -5.11
N THR A 99 -0.17 14.00 -4.84
CA THR A 99 0.38 12.91 -5.66
C THR A 99 -0.44 11.61 -5.54
N GLY A 100 -1.21 11.48 -4.46
CA GLY A 100 -2.06 10.31 -4.18
C GLY A 100 -1.33 9.15 -3.50
N HIS A 101 -0.04 9.29 -3.18
CA HIS A 101 0.73 8.31 -2.42
C HIS A 101 1.92 8.95 -1.69
N VAL A 102 2.55 8.22 -0.78
CA VAL A 102 3.76 8.68 -0.10
C VAL A 102 4.92 7.81 -0.53
N ASN A 103 5.86 8.39 -1.30
CA ASN A 103 7.05 7.69 -1.79
C ASN A 103 6.72 6.37 -2.54
N GLY A 104 5.69 6.40 -3.39
CA GLY A 104 5.21 5.24 -4.15
C GLY A 104 4.47 4.18 -3.33
N GLU A 105 4.11 4.46 -2.07
CA GLU A 105 3.28 3.61 -1.21
C GLU A 105 1.98 4.30 -0.79
N LEU A 106 0.87 3.56 -0.83
CA LEU A 106 -0.44 3.98 -0.33
C LEU A 106 -1.05 2.91 0.56
N ILE A 107 -1.46 3.30 1.77
CA ILE A 107 -2.11 2.41 2.74
C ILE A 107 -3.45 3.02 3.15
N VAL A 108 -4.54 2.34 2.80
CA VAL A 108 -5.91 2.71 3.15
C VAL A 108 -6.42 1.75 4.21
N VAL A 109 -6.81 2.27 5.37
CA VAL A 109 -7.28 1.44 6.50
C VAL A 109 -8.68 1.84 6.93
N GLY A 110 -9.57 0.85 7.02
CA GLY A 110 -10.91 0.96 7.58
C GLY A 110 -12.01 1.28 6.54
N PRO A 111 -13.29 1.17 6.93
CA PRO A 111 -14.41 1.27 6.01
C PRO A 111 -14.76 2.71 5.62
N ARG A 112 -14.24 3.70 6.35
CA ARG A 112 -14.54 5.13 6.17
C ARG A 112 -13.54 5.84 5.26
N THR A 113 -12.45 5.17 4.92
CA THR A 113 -11.39 5.68 4.04
C THR A 113 -11.44 4.84 2.78
N SER A 114 -11.55 5.48 1.62
CA SER A 114 -11.82 4.75 0.36
C SER A 114 -10.98 5.32 -0.76
N LEU A 115 -10.53 4.45 -1.67
CA LEU A 115 -9.87 4.91 -2.88
C LEU A 115 -10.89 5.61 -3.78
N HIS A 116 -10.67 6.90 -4.02
CA HIS A 116 -11.47 7.66 -4.97
C HIS A 116 -11.47 6.98 -6.34
N ARG A 117 -12.61 7.04 -7.05
CA ARG A 117 -12.81 6.41 -8.38
C ARG A 117 -11.78 6.84 -9.44
N ASN A 118 -11.14 8.00 -9.24
CA ASN A 118 -10.11 8.57 -10.10
C ASN A 118 -8.73 8.65 -9.44
N ALA A 119 -8.49 7.91 -8.35
CA ALA A 119 -7.24 7.97 -7.57
C ALA A 119 -5.98 7.80 -8.42
N PHE A 120 -6.07 7.05 -9.52
CA PHE A 120 -4.93 6.73 -10.38
C PHE A 120 -4.94 7.46 -11.73
N ARG A 121 -5.94 8.30 -12.02
CA ARG A 121 -6.08 8.98 -13.33
C ARG A 121 -5.30 10.29 -13.43
N LYS A 122 -4.81 10.84 -12.31
CA LYS A 122 -4.14 12.16 -12.28
C LYS A 122 -2.72 12.17 -12.86
N SER A 123 -2.08 11.03 -13.07
CA SER A 123 -0.71 10.98 -13.63
C SER A 123 -0.62 11.35 -15.12
N GLN A 124 -1.73 11.61 -15.82
CA GLN A 124 -1.72 12.03 -17.23
C GLN A 124 -2.11 13.51 -17.45
N GLY A 125 -2.49 14.25 -16.40
CA GLY A 125 -3.05 15.60 -16.53
C GLY A 125 -2.12 16.77 -16.21
N GLY A 126 -0.86 16.51 -15.84
CA GLY A 126 0.06 17.51 -15.30
C GLY A 126 0.61 18.56 -16.29
N ILE A 127 0.18 18.60 -17.54
CA ILE A 127 0.72 19.52 -18.56
C ILE A 127 -0.29 20.57 -19.05
N ASN A 128 -1.60 20.46 -18.74
CA ASN A 128 -2.62 21.25 -19.46
C ASN A 128 -3.42 22.26 -18.64
N ASN A 129 -3.00 22.60 -17.41
CA ASN A 129 -3.68 23.65 -16.62
C ASN A 129 -2.89 24.98 -16.50
N ALA A 130 -1.93 25.23 -17.39
CA ALA A 130 -1.14 26.47 -17.39
C ALA A 130 -1.24 27.29 -18.69
N LEU A 131 -2.19 27.01 -19.58
CA LEU A 131 -2.36 27.80 -20.80
C LEU A 131 -3.84 28.01 -21.11
N GLU A 132 -4.38 29.11 -20.59
CA GLU A 132 -5.37 29.95 -21.29
C GLU A 132 -5.43 31.33 -20.62
N GLY A 133 -4.71 32.30 -21.21
CA GLY A 133 -5.13 33.72 -21.26
C GLY A 133 -4.22 34.79 -20.65
N SER A 134 -3.30 35.34 -21.47
CA SER A 134 -2.83 36.76 -21.60
C SER A 134 -2.26 37.50 -20.37
N ASP A 135 -1.20 38.30 -20.40
CA ASP A 135 -0.52 39.06 -21.47
C ASP A 135 0.83 39.58 -20.90
N ASP A 136 1.80 39.81 -21.78
CA ASP A 136 2.98 40.70 -21.64
C ASP A 136 3.82 40.71 -20.34
N SER A 137 5.01 40.10 -20.41
CA SER A 137 6.25 40.77 -19.97
C SER A 137 7.48 40.02 -20.50
N GLU A 138 8.25 40.67 -21.35
CA GLU A 138 9.62 40.28 -21.63
C GLU A 138 10.47 40.37 -20.36
N ALA A 139 11.22 39.30 -20.06
CA ALA A 139 12.39 39.35 -19.19
C ALA A 139 13.34 38.21 -19.61
N TRP A 140 14.27 38.55 -20.49
CA TRP A 140 15.53 37.86 -20.59
C TRP A 140 16.32 38.21 -19.32
N ASP A 141 16.57 37.26 -18.42
CA ASP A 141 17.90 37.05 -17.86
C ASP A 141 17.96 35.95 -16.78
N ASP A 142 19.12 35.30 -16.81
CA ASP A 142 19.76 34.54 -15.74
C ASP A 142 19.29 33.12 -15.45
N VAL A 143 19.66 32.20 -16.37
CA VAL A 143 19.86 30.79 -16.03
C VAL A 143 21.12 30.69 -15.16
N SER A 144 21.00 31.13 -13.92
CA SER A 144 21.92 30.77 -12.85
C SER A 144 21.83 29.26 -12.67
N THR A 145 22.78 28.55 -13.27
CA THR A 145 22.91 27.10 -13.16
C THR A 145 23.46 26.80 -11.76
N SER A 146 22.59 26.94 -10.75
CA SER A 146 22.85 26.51 -9.39
C SER A 146 22.87 24.99 -9.38
N TRP A 147 24.02 24.40 -9.04
CA TRP A 147 24.16 22.95 -8.85
C TRP A 147 23.32 22.42 -7.67
N ASP A 148 22.56 23.30 -6.99
CA ASP A 148 21.67 23.03 -5.86
C ASP A 148 20.19 23.17 -6.20
N SER A 149 19.81 23.44 -7.46
CA SER A 149 18.43 23.21 -7.88
C SER A 149 18.24 21.70 -7.92
N ALA A 150 17.77 21.14 -6.80
CA ALA A 150 17.19 19.80 -6.77
C ALA A 150 16.24 19.75 -7.96
N GLN A 151 16.67 19.06 -9.02
CA GLN A 151 15.89 18.90 -10.23
C GLN A 151 14.49 18.46 -9.79
N ASP A 152 13.47 18.94 -10.49
CA ASP A 152 12.10 18.44 -10.40
C ASP A 152 12.12 16.94 -10.72
N ILE A 153 12.54 16.13 -9.75
CA ILE A 153 12.51 14.68 -9.82
C ILE A 153 11.04 14.38 -9.64
N ASP A 154 10.39 14.03 -10.76
CA ASP A 154 9.02 13.56 -10.76
C ASP A 154 8.85 12.54 -9.61
N PRO A 155 7.76 12.66 -8.83
CA PRO A 155 7.53 11.75 -7.72
C PRO A 155 7.51 10.31 -8.24
N PRO A 156 8.10 9.35 -7.51
CA PRO A 156 8.14 7.96 -7.96
C PRO A 156 6.72 7.43 -8.16
N PRO A 157 6.46 6.60 -9.17
CA PRO A 157 5.12 6.08 -9.41
C PRO A 157 4.65 5.19 -8.25
N LEU A 158 3.34 5.05 -8.10
CA LEU A 158 2.75 4.09 -7.16
C LEU A 158 3.20 2.66 -7.47
N PHE A 159 3.92 2.03 -6.55
CA PHE A 159 4.34 0.63 -6.67
C PHE A 159 3.84 -0.26 -5.53
N SER A 160 3.41 0.31 -4.39
CA SER A 160 2.86 -0.43 -3.24
C SER A 160 1.47 0.08 -2.88
N LEU A 161 0.46 -0.80 -2.93
CA LEU A 161 -0.90 -0.48 -2.53
C LEU A 161 -1.40 -1.49 -1.49
N THR A 162 -1.84 -0.97 -0.34
CA THR A 162 -2.47 -1.76 0.72
C THR A 162 -3.84 -1.22 1.05
N ILE A 163 -4.84 -2.10 1.07
CA ILE A 163 -6.21 -1.80 1.52
C ILE A 163 -6.54 -2.79 2.63
N LEU A 164 -6.74 -2.28 3.84
CA LEU A 164 -7.01 -3.08 5.04
C LEU A 164 -8.40 -2.73 5.58
N SER A 165 -9.30 -3.72 5.62
CA SER A 165 -10.68 -3.53 6.11
C SER A 165 -11.42 -2.36 5.43
N GLY A 166 -11.05 -2.05 4.19
CA GLY A 166 -11.57 -0.94 3.40
C GLY A 166 -12.39 -1.39 2.20
N LEU A 167 -12.97 -0.41 1.50
CA LEU A 167 -13.78 -0.66 0.30
C LEU A 167 -12.92 -0.48 -0.96
N LEU A 168 -12.93 -1.49 -1.82
CA LEU A 168 -12.36 -1.41 -3.17
C LEU A 168 -13.44 -1.70 -4.20
N SER A 169 -13.83 -0.66 -4.95
CA SER A 169 -14.80 -0.84 -6.03
C SER A 169 -14.17 -1.58 -7.21
N ILE A 170 -14.96 -2.38 -7.93
CA ILE A 170 -14.50 -3.05 -9.16
C ILE A 170 -13.93 -2.05 -10.19
N PRO A 171 -14.58 -0.90 -10.48
CA PRO A 171 -14.01 0.09 -11.37
C PRO A 171 -12.63 0.60 -10.92
N THR A 172 -12.44 0.85 -9.62
CA THR A 172 -11.14 1.29 -9.07
C THR A 172 -10.08 0.19 -9.18
N PHE A 173 -10.46 -1.07 -8.94
CA PHE A 173 -9.55 -2.20 -9.10
C PHE A 173 -9.08 -2.37 -10.54
N LEU A 174 -9.97 -2.14 -11.52
CA LEU A 174 -9.63 -2.25 -12.95
C LEU A 174 -8.77 -1.09 -13.46
N THR A 175 -8.61 -0.02 -12.68
CA THR A 175 -7.76 1.14 -12.99
C THR A 175 -6.47 1.18 -12.18
N LEU A 176 -6.11 0.09 -11.50
CA LEU A 176 -4.84 -0.01 -10.78
C LEU A 176 -3.64 0.20 -11.73
N PRO A 177 -2.63 0.99 -11.34
CA PRO A 177 -1.44 1.22 -12.15
C PRO A 177 -0.66 -0.07 -12.44
N PRO A 178 -0.14 -0.27 -13.66
CA PRO A 178 0.70 -1.42 -14.00
C PRO A 178 2.06 -1.41 -13.29
N THR A 179 2.42 -0.29 -12.67
CA THR A 179 3.63 -0.10 -11.85
C THR A 179 3.55 -0.78 -10.49
N ILE A 180 2.38 -1.27 -10.08
CA ILE A 180 2.20 -1.96 -8.80
C ILE A 180 3.01 -3.27 -8.78
N THR A 181 3.91 -3.35 -7.80
CA THR A 181 4.71 -4.53 -7.47
C THR A 181 4.27 -5.18 -6.16
N HIS A 182 3.69 -4.42 -5.24
CA HIS A 182 3.21 -4.90 -3.95
C HIS A 182 1.73 -4.56 -3.81
N LEU A 183 0.89 -5.59 -3.74
CA LEU A 183 -0.55 -5.43 -3.58
C LEU A 183 -1.03 -6.23 -2.38
N ALA A 184 -1.63 -5.55 -1.40
CA ALA A 184 -2.25 -6.16 -0.26
C ALA A 184 -3.72 -5.76 -0.16
N LEU A 185 -4.61 -6.73 -0.31
CA LEU A 185 -6.06 -6.57 -0.18
C LEU A 185 -6.49 -7.40 1.02
N LEU A 186 -6.51 -6.78 2.20
CA LEU A 186 -6.60 -7.47 3.48
C LEU A 186 -7.98 -7.25 4.10
N ASN A 187 -8.66 -8.35 4.46
CA ASN A 187 -9.98 -8.29 5.10
C ASN A 187 -10.98 -7.37 4.35
N ILE A 188 -10.98 -7.40 3.01
CA ILE A 188 -11.93 -6.61 2.22
C ILE A 188 -13.30 -7.31 2.21
N PRO A 189 -14.41 -6.55 2.30
CA PRO A 189 -15.73 -7.14 2.52
C PRO A 189 -16.32 -7.87 1.30
N TYR A 190 -15.84 -7.55 0.09
CA TYR A 190 -16.40 -8.07 -1.16
C TYR A 190 -15.30 -8.65 -2.07
N PRO A 191 -15.64 -9.66 -2.89
CA PRO A 191 -14.72 -10.20 -3.89
C PRO A 191 -14.31 -9.16 -4.93
N VAL A 192 -13.07 -9.26 -5.40
CA VAL A 192 -12.51 -8.47 -6.50
C VAL A 192 -12.16 -9.38 -7.69
N PRO A 193 -12.11 -8.87 -8.94
CA PRO A 193 -11.88 -9.71 -10.11
C PRO A 193 -10.39 -10.11 -10.25
N LEU A 194 -9.92 -11.01 -9.38
CA LEU A 194 -8.53 -11.47 -9.29
C LEU A 194 -7.99 -12.04 -10.61
N GLN A 195 -8.84 -12.65 -11.43
CA GLN A 195 -8.48 -13.17 -12.75
C GLN A 195 -7.95 -12.09 -13.72
N ARG A 196 -8.23 -10.81 -13.43
CA ARG A 196 -7.70 -9.67 -14.20
C ARG A 196 -6.36 -9.16 -13.69
N LEU A 197 -5.92 -9.56 -12.49
CA LEU A 197 -4.64 -9.11 -11.91
C LEU A 197 -3.44 -9.28 -12.84
N PRO A 198 -3.25 -10.43 -13.52
CA PRO A 198 -2.08 -10.59 -14.36
C PRO A 198 -2.00 -9.64 -15.56
N THR A 199 -3.15 -9.09 -15.97
CA THR A 199 -3.21 -8.08 -17.03
C THR A 199 -3.04 -6.66 -16.46
N ILE A 200 -3.59 -6.40 -15.27
CA ILE A 200 -3.60 -5.06 -14.67
C ILE A 200 -2.26 -4.75 -13.99
N CYS A 201 -1.75 -5.66 -13.17
CA CYS A 201 -0.52 -5.52 -12.41
C CYS A 201 0.47 -6.64 -12.78
N PRO A 202 1.07 -6.60 -13.98
CA PRO A 202 1.95 -7.68 -14.46
C PRO A 202 3.28 -7.78 -13.69
N LEU A 203 3.65 -6.72 -12.94
CA LEU A 203 4.90 -6.62 -12.19
C LEU A 203 4.78 -7.05 -10.72
N LEU A 204 3.68 -7.68 -10.31
CA LEU A 204 3.48 -8.10 -8.93
C LEU A 204 4.61 -9.04 -8.46
N VAL A 205 5.27 -8.63 -7.38
CA VAL A 205 6.25 -9.35 -6.58
C VAL A 205 5.62 -9.91 -5.32
N LEU A 206 4.73 -9.13 -4.70
CA LEU A 206 3.99 -9.52 -3.50
C LEU A 206 2.50 -9.33 -3.72
N LEU A 207 1.73 -10.40 -3.46
CA LEU A 207 0.28 -10.36 -3.42
C LEU A 207 -0.20 -10.90 -2.07
N ASP A 208 -0.81 -10.05 -1.24
CA ASP A 208 -1.42 -10.48 0.03
C ASP A 208 -2.94 -10.35 -0.04
N LEU A 209 -3.63 -11.48 0.08
CA LEU A 209 -5.09 -11.61 0.13
C LEU A 209 -5.56 -12.15 1.49
N SER A 210 -4.76 -12.00 2.53
CA SER A 210 -5.06 -12.51 3.87
C SER A 210 -6.39 -11.95 4.43
N TYR A 211 -7.04 -12.77 5.26
CA TYR A 211 -8.26 -12.48 6.02
C TYR A 211 -9.50 -12.18 5.19
N ASN A 212 -9.47 -12.46 3.89
CA ASN A 212 -10.62 -12.33 3.02
C ASN A 212 -11.57 -13.52 3.19
N ILE A 213 -12.67 -13.31 3.91
CA ILE A 213 -13.67 -14.37 4.16
C ILE A 213 -14.29 -14.92 2.88
N TRP A 214 -14.39 -14.12 1.82
CA TRP A 214 -14.96 -14.53 0.54
C TRP A 214 -14.08 -15.52 -0.23
N LEU A 215 -12.80 -15.67 0.14
CA LEU A 215 -11.93 -16.74 -0.36
C LEU A 215 -12.20 -18.09 0.33
N SER A 216 -12.92 -18.09 1.46
CA SER A 216 -13.29 -19.31 2.17
C SER A 216 -14.36 -20.10 1.42
N PRO A 217 -14.28 -21.45 1.38
CA PRO A 217 -15.34 -22.31 0.87
C PRO A 217 -16.69 -22.12 1.56
N SER A 218 -16.69 -21.64 2.81
CA SER A 218 -17.92 -21.39 3.57
C SER A 218 -18.70 -20.15 3.11
N ALA A 219 -18.09 -19.26 2.32
CA ALA A 219 -18.69 -17.96 1.97
C ALA A 219 -19.77 -18.04 0.88
N SER A 220 -19.81 -19.09 0.07
CA SER A 220 -20.93 -19.36 -0.83
C SER A 220 -20.98 -20.84 -1.22
N PRO A 221 -22.04 -21.57 -0.85
CA PRO A 221 -22.16 -23.00 -1.14
C PRO A 221 -22.26 -23.33 -2.63
N ASN A 222 -22.56 -22.34 -3.50
CA ASN A 222 -22.80 -22.60 -4.93
C ASN A 222 -21.77 -22.00 -5.89
N LYS A 223 -20.94 -21.02 -5.49
CA LYS A 223 -19.85 -20.43 -6.32
C LYS A 223 -18.74 -19.79 -5.46
N GLY A 224 -18.26 -20.52 -4.44
CA GLY A 224 -17.31 -20.01 -3.44
C GLY A 224 -16.00 -19.48 -4.05
N GLY A 225 -15.39 -18.47 -3.41
CA GLY A 225 -14.19 -17.76 -3.90
C GLY A 225 -12.93 -18.61 -4.15
N ARG A 226 -13.00 -19.92 -3.94
CA ARG A 226 -12.08 -20.91 -4.52
C ARG A 226 -11.98 -20.79 -6.04
N ILE A 227 -13.12 -20.62 -6.72
CA ILE A 227 -13.16 -20.49 -8.19
C ILE A 227 -12.35 -19.26 -8.63
N LEU A 228 -12.41 -18.17 -7.86
CA LEU A 228 -11.73 -16.92 -8.21
C LEU A 228 -10.20 -17.08 -8.27
N LEU A 229 -9.60 -17.86 -7.37
CA LEU A 229 -8.16 -18.13 -7.37
C LEU A 229 -7.75 -19.15 -8.44
N GLU A 230 -8.62 -20.10 -8.75
CA GLU A 230 -8.39 -21.10 -9.80
C GLU A 230 -8.49 -20.50 -11.21
N GLU A 231 -9.24 -19.41 -11.38
CA GLU A 231 -9.35 -18.66 -12.65
C GLU A 231 -8.16 -17.72 -12.91
N VAL A 232 -7.30 -17.48 -11.91
CA VAL A 232 -6.12 -16.62 -12.09
C VAL A 232 -5.08 -17.35 -12.95
N GLU A 233 -4.63 -16.71 -14.01
CA GLU A 233 -3.50 -17.18 -14.82
C GLU A 233 -2.16 -16.92 -14.10
N TRP A 234 -1.86 -17.69 -13.05
CA TRP A 234 -0.67 -17.52 -12.20
C TRP A 234 0.65 -17.49 -12.96
N ARG A 235 0.74 -18.22 -14.09
CA ARG A 235 1.89 -18.22 -15.02
C ARG A 235 2.24 -16.84 -15.61
N LYS A 236 1.26 -15.92 -15.68
CA LYS A 236 1.46 -14.56 -16.20
C LYS A 236 2.11 -13.64 -15.16
N LEU A 237 1.98 -13.95 -13.87
CA LEU A 237 2.59 -13.20 -12.77
C LEU A 237 4.06 -13.62 -12.53
N ARG A 238 4.91 -13.48 -13.56
CA ARG A 238 6.27 -14.04 -13.58
C ARG A 238 7.18 -13.49 -12.49
N LYS A 239 6.88 -12.30 -11.97
CA LYS A 239 7.66 -11.63 -10.92
C LYS A 239 7.19 -11.97 -9.51
N LEU A 240 6.09 -12.72 -9.37
CA LEU A 240 5.53 -13.04 -8.05
C LEU A 240 6.53 -13.90 -7.27
N GLU A 241 6.86 -13.44 -6.07
CA GLU A 241 7.75 -14.13 -5.12
C GLU A 241 7.03 -14.47 -3.82
N MET A 242 6.02 -13.69 -3.42
CA MET A 242 5.29 -13.89 -2.18
C MET A 242 3.78 -13.83 -2.39
N PHE A 243 3.08 -14.82 -1.83
CA PHE A 243 1.63 -14.92 -1.85
C PHE A 243 1.08 -15.13 -0.44
N GLY A 244 0.45 -14.10 0.13
CA GLY A 244 -0.17 -14.14 1.44
C GLY A 244 -1.66 -14.50 1.35
N VAL A 245 -2.09 -15.48 2.13
CA VAL A 245 -3.48 -15.96 2.19
C VAL A 245 -3.86 -16.37 3.62
N ARG A 246 -3.33 -15.63 4.60
CA ARG A 246 -3.48 -15.96 6.01
C ARG A 246 -4.93 -15.89 6.44
N GLY A 247 -5.39 -16.87 7.22
CA GLY A 247 -6.80 -16.93 7.62
C GLY A 247 -7.78 -17.15 6.45
N CYS A 248 -7.28 -17.53 5.27
CA CYS A 248 -8.09 -18.00 4.14
C CYS A 248 -7.88 -19.51 3.94
N LEU A 249 -8.89 -20.19 3.40
CA LEU A 249 -8.83 -21.63 3.11
C LEU A 249 -8.52 -21.86 1.63
N VAL A 250 -7.24 -21.92 1.30
CA VAL A 250 -6.74 -22.15 -0.07
C VAL A 250 -6.60 -23.65 -0.37
N THR A 251 -7.00 -24.07 -1.56
CA THR A 251 -6.91 -25.47 -2.00
C THR A 251 -5.48 -25.81 -2.42
N THR A 252 -5.10 -27.08 -2.27
CA THR A 252 -3.81 -27.59 -2.78
C THR A 252 -3.64 -27.37 -4.28
N LYS A 253 -4.75 -27.40 -5.05
CA LYS A 253 -4.76 -27.10 -6.49
C LYS A 253 -4.23 -25.69 -6.79
N VAL A 254 -4.67 -24.67 -6.05
CA VAL A 254 -4.16 -23.29 -6.22
C VAL A 254 -2.66 -23.23 -5.89
N LEU A 255 -2.22 -23.90 -4.82
CA LEU A 255 -0.79 -23.93 -4.45
C LEU A 255 0.08 -24.55 -5.54
N VAL A 256 -0.40 -25.62 -6.19
CA VAL A 256 0.29 -26.26 -7.32
C VAL A 256 0.32 -25.35 -8.53
N GLU A 257 -0.80 -24.71 -8.88
CA GLU A 257 -0.88 -23.81 -10.03
C GLU A 257 -0.05 -22.53 -9.87
N VAL A 258 0.03 -21.98 -8.65
CA VAL A 258 0.88 -20.81 -8.33
C VAL A 258 2.35 -21.08 -8.68
N ASN A 259 2.84 -22.29 -8.35
CA ASN A 259 4.23 -22.70 -8.56
C ASN A 259 4.49 -23.43 -9.88
N ARG A 260 3.44 -23.63 -10.69
CA ARG A 260 3.55 -24.37 -11.94
C ARG A 260 4.49 -23.67 -12.92
N ALA A 261 5.47 -24.40 -13.42
CA ALA A 261 6.46 -23.95 -14.42
C ALA A 261 7.31 -22.75 -13.97
N ARG A 262 7.56 -22.60 -12.67
CA ARG A 262 8.51 -21.61 -12.12
C ARG A 262 9.85 -22.26 -11.77
N TRP A 263 10.92 -21.49 -11.91
CA TRP A 263 12.27 -21.90 -11.46
C TRP A 263 12.53 -21.62 -9.98
N LYS A 264 11.89 -20.58 -9.44
CA LYS A 264 11.89 -20.23 -8.02
C LYS A 264 10.46 -20.31 -7.53
N ASP A 265 10.23 -21.09 -6.49
CA ASP A 265 8.90 -21.22 -5.88
C ASP A 265 8.47 -19.88 -5.27
N VAL A 266 7.21 -19.54 -5.51
CA VAL A 266 6.49 -18.50 -4.79
C VAL A 266 6.31 -18.96 -3.36
N LYS A 267 6.74 -18.12 -2.44
CA LYS A 267 6.59 -18.36 -1.03
C LYS A 267 5.17 -18.04 -0.59
N VAL A 268 4.44 -19.07 -0.21
CA VAL A 268 3.05 -18.96 0.26
C VAL A 268 3.01 -18.82 1.79
N ILE A 269 2.30 -17.80 2.28
CA ILE A 269 2.11 -17.54 3.72
C ILE A 269 0.65 -17.83 4.09
N LEU A 270 0.46 -18.78 5.00
CA LEU A 270 -0.84 -19.28 5.48
C LEU A 270 -1.18 -18.76 6.88
#